data_AF-A0A8B6HQN7-F1
#
_entry.id   AF-A0A8B6HQN7-F1
#
_cell.length_a   1.000
_cell.length_b   1.000
_cell.length_c   1.000
_cell.angle_alpha   90.00
_cell.angle_beta   90.00
_cell.angle_gamma   90.00
#
_symmetry.space_group_name_H-M   'P 1'
#
loop_
_entity.id
_entity.type
_entity.pdbx_description
1 polymer ?
#
loop_
_entity_poly.entity_id
_entity_poly.type
_entity_poly.pdbx_seq_one_letter_code
_entity_poly.pdbx_strand_id
1 'polypeptide(L)'
;MHLQHHCPTANVRAGFVPMINPKNFNRDLNISTNAQYLLGFNEPDHHDQSNLTVTQVVGMWKEVEKKAAGKILVSPAVTNLNWLQQFLHQCHNCRIDHVAVHAYRCDAHQLMSYLKDAWNRFHKPIWLTEFACPHTTSVNEQLRFMKDALPLLEAAPYVFRYSWFTSRYLHHNEGTWVDGSASLMKEHSAELSALGHYYNNFM
;
A
#
# COMPACT_ATOMS: atom_id res chain seq x y z
N MET A 1 -1.41 -6.06 7.14
CA MET A 1 -1.96 -4.76 6.71
C MET A 1 -3.46 -4.91 6.48
N HIS A 2 -4.29 -4.28 7.31
CA HIS A 2 -5.74 -4.25 7.10
C HIS A 2 -6.06 -3.02 6.26
N LEU A 3 -6.40 -3.23 4.98
CA LEU A 3 -6.82 -2.17 4.06
C LEU A 3 -8.35 -2.05 4.17
N GLN A 4 -8.87 -0.93 4.65
CA GLN A 4 -10.31 -0.65 4.68
C GLN A 4 -10.77 0.00 3.37
N HIS A 5 -12.02 -0.24 2.95
CA HIS A 5 -12.64 0.27 1.72
C HIS A 5 -13.86 1.09 2.08
N HIS A 6 -14.14 2.12 1.28
CA HIS A 6 -15.37 2.91 1.38
C HIS A 6 -16.44 2.42 0.38
N CYS A 7 -17.70 2.40 0.80
CA CYS A 7 -18.87 2.49 -0.08
C CYS A 7 -20.08 3.01 0.72
N PRO A 8 -20.89 3.92 0.18
CA PRO A 8 -22.04 4.48 0.87
C PRO A 8 -23.17 3.45 0.92
N THR A 9 -23.73 3.27 2.11
CA THR A 9 -24.88 2.44 2.48
C THR A 9 -24.60 0.93 2.69
N ALA A 10 -24.88 0.48 3.93
CA ALA A 10 -24.99 -0.90 4.44
C ALA A 10 -23.70 -1.72 4.67
N ASN A 11 -23.27 -1.81 5.94
CA ASN A 11 -22.67 -2.99 6.60
C ASN A 11 -21.81 -3.94 5.74
N VAL A 12 -20.79 -3.44 5.05
CA VAL A 12 -19.76 -4.29 4.44
C VAL A 12 -18.59 -4.38 5.41
N ARG A 13 -18.26 -5.59 5.88
CA ARG A 13 -17.02 -5.84 6.65
C ARG A 13 -15.80 -5.48 5.80
N ALA A 14 -14.80 -4.83 6.41
CA ALA A 14 -13.51 -4.61 5.78
C ALA A 14 -12.97 -5.93 5.18
N GLY A 15 -12.61 -5.89 3.89
CA GLY A 15 -12.13 -7.07 3.16
C GLY A 15 -10.67 -7.35 3.46
N PHE A 16 -10.31 -8.62 3.61
CA PHE A 16 -8.90 -9.02 3.69
C PHE A 16 -8.28 -9.06 2.29
N VAL A 17 -7.13 -8.43 2.13
CA VAL A 17 -6.31 -8.48 0.91
C VAL A 17 -4.99 -9.19 1.23
N PRO A 18 -4.78 -10.45 0.77
CA PRO A 18 -3.51 -11.13 0.94
C PRO A 18 -2.40 -10.45 0.14
N MET A 19 -1.19 -10.51 0.67
CA MET A 19 0.04 -10.10 0.01
C MET A 19 1.02 -11.27 0.03
N ILE A 20 1.75 -11.48 -1.05
CA ILE A 20 2.79 -12.52 -1.09
C ILE A 20 4.08 -11.96 -0.48
N ASN A 21 4.57 -12.59 0.59
CA ASN A 21 5.89 -12.29 1.13
C ASN A 21 6.93 -13.25 0.52
N PRO A 22 7.98 -12.75 -0.15
CA PRO A 22 8.97 -13.64 -0.77
C PRO A 22 9.73 -14.51 0.23
N LYS A 23 9.87 -14.09 1.50
CA LYS A 23 10.46 -14.91 2.57
C LYS A 23 9.57 -16.10 2.97
N ASN A 24 8.27 -16.02 2.70
CA ASN A 24 7.27 -17.05 3.00
C ASN A 24 6.61 -17.58 1.70
N PHE A 25 7.27 -17.46 0.55
CA PHE A 25 6.65 -17.61 -0.77
C PHE A 25 5.80 -18.88 -0.92
N ASN A 26 6.37 -20.05 -0.64
CA ASN A 26 5.66 -21.33 -0.74
C ASN A 26 4.47 -21.41 0.22
N ARG A 27 4.59 -20.84 1.42
CA ARG A 27 3.48 -20.81 2.39
C ARG A 27 2.34 -19.95 1.85
N ASP A 28 2.66 -18.72 1.44
CA ASP A 28 1.65 -17.74 1.02
C ASP A 28 0.96 -18.16 -0.29
N LEU A 29 1.64 -18.86 -1.20
CA LEU A 29 1.03 -19.48 -2.37
C LEU A 29 0.04 -20.60 -2.01
N ASN A 30 0.23 -21.32 -0.90
CA ASN A 30 -0.61 -22.45 -0.50
C ASN A 30 -1.79 -22.07 0.41
N ILE A 31 -1.81 -20.87 1.00
CA ILE A 31 -2.93 -20.42 1.86
C ILE A 31 -4.19 -20.16 1.02
N SER A 32 -5.25 -20.93 1.22
CA SER A 32 -6.54 -20.69 0.55
C SER A 32 -7.21 -19.42 1.06
N THR A 33 -7.83 -18.65 0.17
CA THR A 33 -8.51 -17.39 0.50
C THR A 33 -9.57 -17.02 -0.53
N ASN A 34 -10.72 -16.53 -0.05
CA ASN A 34 -11.81 -16.00 -0.86
C ASN A 34 -11.62 -14.51 -1.22
N ALA A 35 -10.45 -13.93 -0.92
CA ALA A 35 -10.14 -12.56 -1.28
C ALA A 35 -10.22 -12.32 -2.78
N GLN A 36 -10.82 -11.20 -3.18
CA GLN A 36 -11.00 -10.82 -4.59
C GLN A 36 -9.72 -10.22 -5.22
N TYR A 37 -8.76 -9.85 -4.38
CA TYR A 37 -7.52 -9.19 -4.75
C TYR A 37 -6.33 -9.98 -4.21
N LEU A 38 -5.20 -9.90 -4.90
CA LEU A 38 -3.91 -10.38 -4.42
C LEU A 38 -2.85 -9.30 -4.65
N LEU A 39 -2.18 -8.87 -3.58
CA LEU A 39 -1.02 -8.00 -3.66
C LEU A 39 0.24 -8.81 -3.97
N GLY A 40 1.06 -8.29 -4.88
CA GLY A 40 2.40 -8.81 -5.15
C GLY A 40 3.37 -8.58 -3.99
N PHE A 41 4.66 -8.63 -4.29
CA PHE A 41 5.72 -8.49 -3.29
C PHE A 41 5.77 -7.09 -2.67
N ASN A 42 6.13 -7.02 -1.38
CA ASN A 42 6.37 -5.76 -0.67
C ASN A 42 7.78 -5.25 -0.93
N GLU A 43 7.89 -4.04 -1.50
CA GLU A 43 9.13 -3.28 -1.68
C GLU A 43 10.32 -4.12 -2.17
N PRO A 44 10.20 -4.80 -3.33
CA PRO A 44 11.34 -5.50 -3.93
C PRO A 44 12.48 -4.54 -4.30
N ASP A 45 12.18 -3.27 -4.52
CA ASP A 45 13.09 -2.18 -4.87
C ASP A 45 13.89 -1.62 -3.68
N HIS A 46 13.58 -2.03 -2.44
CA HIS A 46 14.31 -1.59 -1.25
C HIS A 46 15.23 -2.66 -0.67
N HIS A 47 16.47 -2.27 -0.38
CA HIS A 47 17.51 -3.14 0.18
C HIS A 47 17.14 -3.75 1.53
N ASP A 48 16.47 -2.98 2.39
CA ASP A 48 16.15 -3.40 3.76
C ASP A 48 14.84 -4.21 3.84
N GLN A 49 14.19 -4.44 2.70
CA GLN A 49 12.87 -5.05 2.60
C GLN A 49 12.94 -6.44 1.95
N SER A 50 12.29 -6.61 0.79
CA SER A 50 12.39 -7.86 0.04
C SER A 50 13.68 -7.94 -0.76
N ASN A 51 14.23 -6.78 -1.19
CA ASN A 51 15.51 -6.66 -1.90
C ASN A 51 15.66 -7.67 -3.05
N LEU A 52 14.71 -7.60 -3.99
CA LEU A 52 14.68 -8.50 -5.15
C LEU A 52 15.01 -7.72 -6.41
N THR A 53 15.90 -8.28 -7.22
CA THR A 53 16.11 -7.79 -8.58
C THR A 53 14.84 -8.01 -9.42
N VAL A 54 14.69 -7.19 -10.46
CA VAL A 54 13.61 -7.38 -11.45
C VAL A 54 13.59 -8.82 -11.97
N THR A 55 14.74 -9.37 -12.36
CA THR A 55 14.84 -10.73 -12.91
C THR A 55 14.37 -11.81 -11.93
N GLN A 56 14.67 -11.68 -10.63
CA GLN A 56 14.15 -12.59 -9.61
C GLN A 56 12.61 -12.51 -9.54
N VAL A 57 12.05 -11.30 -9.52
CA VAL A 57 10.60 -11.11 -9.48
C VAL A 57 9.92 -11.69 -10.73
N VAL A 58 10.48 -11.46 -11.93
CA VAL A 58 10.00 -12.06 -13.18
C VAL A 58 9.98 -13.61 -13.09
N GLY A 59 11.06 -14.21 -12.59
CA GLY A 59 11.16 -15.67 -12.45
C GLY A 59 10.14 -16.27 -11.49
N MET A 60 9.69 -15.51 -10.49
CA MET A 60 8.69 -15.93 -9.51
C MET A 60 7.25 -15.61 -9.91
N TRP A 61 7.05 -14.62 -10.80
CA TRP A 61 5.72 -14.04 -11.03
C TRP A 61 4.70 -15.03 -11.60
N LYS A 62 5.14 -16.01 -12.39
CA LYS A 62 4.24 -17.02 -12.97
C LYS A 62 3.45 -17.80 -11.90
N GLU A 63 4.05 -18.09 -10.76
CA GLU A 63 3.34 -18.75 -9.65
C GLU A 63 2.39 -17.78 -8.93
N VAL A 64 2.75 -16.50 -8.85
CA VAL A 64 1.86 -15.44 -8.33
C VAL A 64 0.62 -15.29 -9.22
N GLU A 65 0.78 -15.32 -10.54
CA GLU A 65 -0.34 -15.27 -11.49
C GLU A 65 -1.29 -16.44 -11.35
N LYS A 66 -0.75 -17.67 -11.20
CA LYS A 66 -1.55 -18.87 -10.94
C LYS A 66 -2.34 -18.72 -9.63
N LYS A 67 -1.69 -18.23 -8.57
CA LYS A 67 -2.35 -17.96 -7.28
C LYS A 67 -3.46 -16.93 -7.40
N ALA A 68 -3.29 -15.97 -8.29
CA ALA A 68 -4.27 -14.93 -8.57
C ALA A 68 -5.37 -15.35 -9.56
N ALA A 69 -5.45 -16.62 -9.99
CA ALA A 69 -6.50 -17.06 -10.90
C ALA A 69 -7.90 -16.73 -10.33
N GLY A 70 -8.73 -16.05 -11.12
CA GLY A 70 -10.05 -15.57 -10.68
C GLY A 70 -10.03 -14.38 -9.70
N LYS A 71 -8.88 -13.74 -9.51
CA LYS A 71 -8.68 -12.55 -8.66
C LYS A 71 -8.07 -11.42 -9.47
N ILE A 72 -8.23 -10.19 -8.99
CA ILE A 72 -7.48 -9.02 -9.46
C ILE A 72 -6.06 -9.08 -8.87
N LEU A 73 -5.06 -9.16 -9.75
CA LEU A 73 -3.65 -9.18 -9.38
C LEU A 73 -3.08 -7.76 -9.39
N VAL A 74 -2.62 -7.32 -8.23
CA VAL A 74 -1.93 -6.04 -8.05
C VAL A 74 -0.42 -6.26 -8.13
N SER A 75 0.30 -5.34 -8.76
CA SER A 75 1.77 -5.40 -8.93
C SER A 75 2.51 -5.55 -7.59
N PRO A 76 3.84 -5.80 -7.60
CA PRO A 76 4.66 -5.49 -6.43
C PRO A 76 4.43 -4.04 -5.99
N ALA A 77 4.38 -3.82 -4.68
CA ALA A 77 4.25 -2.48 -4.10
C ALA A 77 5.64 -1.86 -4.00
N VAL A 78 5.89 -0.79 -4.75
CA VAL A 78 7.22 -0.14 -4.85
C VAL A 78 7.17 1.29 -4.36
N THR A 79 8.32 1.85 -3.98
CA THR A 79 8.48 3.32 -3.85
C THR A 79 9.10 3.91 -5.13
N ASN A 80 9.86 3.10 -5.87
CA ASN A 80 10.57 3.49 -7.09
C ASN A 80 9.82 3.05 -8.36
N LEU A 81 9.16 4.02 -9.01
CA LEU A 81 8.41 3.77 -10.25
C LEU A 81 9.30 3.28 -11.42
N ASN A 82 10.59 3.63 -11.44
CA ASN A 82 11.50 3.15 -12.49
C ASN A 82 11.73 1.63 -12.36
N TRP A 83 11.82 1.11 -11.13
CA TRP A 83 11.94 -0.33 -10.90
C TRP A 83 10.69 -1.06 -11.43
N LEU A 84 9.48 -0.54 -11.12
CA LEU A 84 8.23 -1.13 -11.60
C LEU A 84 8.12 -1.07 -13.13
N GLN A 85 8.57 0.02 -13.75
CA GLN A 85 8.64 0.15 -15.20
C GLN A 85 9.58 -0.89 -15.82
N GLN A 86 10.75 -1.13 -15.23
CA GLN A 86 11.67 -2.18 -15.69
C GLN A 86 11.07 -3.57 -15.53
N PHE A 87 10.38 -3.84 -14.43
CA PHE A 87 9.68 -5.12 -14.22
C PHE A 87 8.59 -5.37 -15.26
N LEU A 88 7.72 -4.38 -15.49
CA LEU A 88 6.67 -4.46 -16.51
C LEU A 88 7.27 -4.61 -17.92
N HIS A 89 8.41 -3.99 -18.19
CA HIS A 89 9.10 -4.14 -19.47
C HIS A 89 9.72 -5.54 -19.64
N GLN A 90 10.36 -6.10 -18.60
CA GLN A 90 11.00 -7.42 -18.69
C GLN A 90 9.98 -8.57 -18.65
N CYS A 91 8.81 -8.38 -18.05
CA CYS A 91 7.77 -9.39 -18.04
C CYS A 91 6.69 -9.17 -19.08
N HIS A 92 7.04 -9.35 -20.35
CA HIS A 92 6.17 -9.09 -21.50
C HIS A 92 4.79 -9.77 -21.45
N ASN A 93 4.67 -10.93 -20.79
CA ASN A 93 3.44 -11.70 -20.70
C ASN A 93 2.86 -11.77 -19.28
N CYS A 94 3.42 -11.01 -18.32
CA CYS A 94 2.85 -10.96 -16.98
C CYS A 94 1.51 -10.22 -16.99
N ARG A 95 0.49 -10.85 -16.39
CA ARG A 95 -0.73 -10.18 -15.97
C ARG A 95 -0.44 -9.30 -14.76
N ILE A 96 -0.80 -8.04 -14.90
CA ILE A 96 -0.94 -7.08 -13.82
C ILE A 96 -2.20 -6.29 -14.09
N ASP A 97 -3.17 -6.41 -13.18
CA ASP A 97 -4.47 -5.76 -13.33
C ASP A 97 -4.40 -4.34 -12.78
N HIS A 98 -3.83 -4.17 -11.58
CA HIS A 98 -3.63 -2.88 -10.89
C HIS A 98 -2.16 -2.67 -10.48
N VAL A 99 -1.76 -1.42 -10.21
CA VAL A 99 -0.41 -1.10 -9.72
C VAL A 99 -0.44 -0.68 -8.25
N ALA A 100 0.46 -1.23 -7.44
CA ALA A 100 0.66 -0.84 -6.04
C ALA A 100 1.89 0.06 -5.89
N VAL A 101 1.76 1.09 -5.06
CA VAL A 101 2.82 2.03 -4.72
C VAL A 101 2.79 2.37 -3.24
N HIS A 102 3.97 2.68 -2.69
CA HIS A 102 4.15 3.27 -1.38
C HIS A 102 4.66 4.70 -1.54
N ALA A 103 4.08 5.64 -0.78
CA ALA A 103 4.45 7.04 -0.89
C ALA A 103 4.50 7.71 0.49
N TYR A 104 5.71 7.99 0.93
CA TYR A 104 5.95 8.68 2.20
C TYR A 104 6.34 10.13 1.93
N ARG A 105 5.40 11.03 2.22
CA ARG A 105 5.44 12.47 1.90
C ARG A 105 4.72 13.25 3.00
N CYS A 106 5.13 14.48 3.23
CA CYS A 106 4.45 15.38 4.17
C CYS A 106 3.62 16.46 3.47
N ASP A 107 3.65 16.50 2.14
CA ASP A 107 2.91 17.45 1.30
C ASP A 107 1.94 16.69 0.38
N ALA A 108 0.67 17.07 0.42
CA ALA A 108 -0.39 16.40 -0.33
C ALA A 108 -0.24 16.60 -1.84
N HIS A 109 0.27 17.75 -2.32
CA HIS A 109 0.48 17.98 -3.74
C HIS A 109 1.64 17.13 -4.29
N GLN A 110 2.71 16.94 -3.52
CA GLN A 110 3.79 16.03 -3.87
C GLN A 110 3.32 14.57 -3.93
N LEU A 111 2.45 14.15 -2.99
CA LEU A 111 1.80 12.84 -3.05
C LEU A 111 1.00 12.70 -4.35
N MET A 112 0.11 13.65 -4.64
CA MET A 112 -0.74 13.58 -5.83
C MET A 112 0.06 13.64 -7.14
N SER A 113 1.15 14.41 -7.18
CA SER A 113 2.08 14.46 -8.31
C SER A 113 2.73 13.11 -8.57
N TYR A 114 3.20 12.43 -7.51
CA TYR A 114 3.76 11.08 -7.60
C TYR A 114 2.73 10.06 -8.11
N LEU A 115 1.49 10.09 -7.60
CA LEU A 115 0.43 9.21 -8.07
C LEU A 115 0.02 9.50 -9.52
N LYS A 116 0.05 10.77 -9.93
CA LYS A 116 -0.20 11.15 -11.32
C LYS A 116 0.89 10.64 -12.25
N ASP A 117 2.15 10.69 -11.83
CA ASP A 117 3.28 10.10 -12.59
C ASP A 117 3.09 8.58 -12.75
N ALA A 118 2.75 7.87 -11.66
CA ALA A 118 2.44 6.44 -11.74
C ALA A 118 1.28 6.15 -12.72
N TRP A 119 0.22 6.95 -12.68
CA TRP A 119 -0.91 6.81 -13.61
C TRP A 119 -0.48 7.03 -15.06
N ASN A 120 0.29 8.09 -15.34
CA ASN A 120 0.75 8.41 -16.68
C ASN A 120 1.72 7.37 -17.24
N ARG A 121 2.48 6.66 -16.40
CA ARG A 121 3.39 5.59 -16.83
C ARG A 121 2.66 4.28 -17.11
N PHE A 122 1.73 3.91 -16.23
CA PHE A 122 1.20 2.54 -16.22
C PHE A 122 -0.24 2.42 -16.70
N HIS A 123 -1.01 3.52 -16.71
CA HIS A 123 -2.41 3.57 -17.14
C HIS A 123 -3.28 2.45 -16.52
N LYS A 124 -3.02 2.15 -15.24
CA LYS A 124 -3.70 1.13 -14.45
C LYS A 124 -4.21 1.74 -13.14
N PRO A 125 -5.35 1.27 -12.60
CA PRO A 125 -5.84 1.73 -11.31
C PRO A 125 -4.76 1.56 -10.21
N ILE A 126 -4.59 2.58 -9.38
CA ILE A 126 -3.51 2.67 -8.40
C ILE A 126 -4.02 2.24 -7.01
N TRP A 127 -3.23 1.40 -6.36
CA TRP A 127 -3.32 1.08 -4.94
C TRP A 127 -2.18 1.81 -4.21
N LEU A 128 -2.52 2.83 -3.42
CA LEU A 128 -1.58 3.45 -2.50
C LEU A 128 -1.57 2.64 -1.20
N THR A 129 -0.80 1.56 -1.15
CA THR A 129 -0.90 0.58 -0.04
C THR A 129 -0.26 1.06 1.25
N GLU A 130 0.67 2.01 1.19
CA GLU A 130 1.24 2.68 2.35
C GLU A 130 1.49 4.17 2.05
N PHE A 131 1.06 5.04 2.96
CA PHE A 131 1.45 6.45 2.96
C PHE A 131 1.38 7.06 4.36
N ALA A 132 2.29 7.98 4.64
CA ALA A 132 2.39 8.78 5.86
C ALA A 132 3.37 9.94 5.64
N CYS A 133 3.41 10.91 6.56
CA CYS A 133 4.52 11.86 6.62
C CYS A 133 5.70 11.22 7.35
N PRO A 134 6.85 10.96 6.68
CA PRO A 134 8.01 10.37 7.32
C PRO A 134 8.77 11.39 8.18
N HIS A 135 9.54 10.90 9.14
CA HIS A 135 10.47 11.67 10.00
C HIS A 135 9.86 12.77 10.88
N THR A 136 8.54 12.98 10.83
CA THR A 136 7.86 13.86 11.80
C THR A 136 7.53 13.11 13.08
N THR A 137 7.73 13.76 14.22
CA THR A 137 7.24 13.32 15.53
C THR A 137 5.96 14.07 15.94
N SER A 138 5.42 14.91 15.06
CA SER A 138 4.29 15.78 15.35
C SER A 138 2.98 15.16 14.87
N VAL A 139 2.12 14.76 15.82
CA VAL A 139 0.74 14.33 15.52
C VAL A 139 -0.03 15.40 14.74
N ASN A 140 0.21 16.68 15.03
CA ASN A 140 -0.41 17.79 14.31
C ASN A 140 0.07 17.91 12.86
N GLU A 141 1.31 17.53 12.56
CA GLU A 141 1.81 17.47 11.18
C GLU A 141 1.20 16.30 10.42
N GLN A 142 1.14 15.11 11.03
CA GLN A 142 0.45 13.96 10.46
C GLN A 142 -1.02 14.28 10.15
N LEU A 143 -1.72 14.91 11.10
CA LEU A 143 -3.13 15.26 10.93
C LEU A 143 -3.35 16.33 9.85
N ARG A 144 -2.45 17.32 9.72
CA ARG A 144 -2.51 18.31 8.63
C ARG A 144 -2.33 17.63 7.27
N PHE A 145 -1.27 16.84 7.12
CA PHE A 145 -1.03 16.09 5.88
C PHE A 145 -2.21 15.17 5.53
N MET A 146 -2.77 14.46 6.50
CA MET A 146 -3.94 13.61 6.31
C MET A 146 -5.17 14.42 5.88
N LYS A 147 -5.45 15.57 6.51
CA LYS A 147 -6.56 16.46 6.14
C LYS A 147 -6.45 16.98 4.71
N ASP A 148 -5.23 17.24 4.25
CA ASP A 148 -4.99 17.76 2.90
C ASP A 148 -4.99 16.63 1.86
N ALA A 149 -4.46 15.45 2.20
CA ALA A 149 -4.29 14.33 1.26
C ALA A 149 -5.59 13.56 0.99
N LEU A 150 -6.38 13.23 2.01
CA LEU A 150 -7.53 12.33 1.83
C LEU A 150 -8.59 12.87 0.84
N PRO A 151 -8.99 14.17 0.88
CA PRO A 151 -9.92 14.70 -0.12
C PRO A 151 -9.40 14.61 -1.55
N LEU A 152 -8.09 14.79 -1.75
CA LEU A 152 -7.47 14.68 -3.07
C LEU A 152 -7.41 13.22 -3.55
N LEU A 153 -7.17 12.27 -2.65
CA LEU A 153 -7.18 10.84 -2.95
C LEU A 153 -8.58 10.37 -3.35
N GLU A 154 -9.63 10.79 -2.63
CA GLU A 154 -11.04 10.49 -2.96
C GLU A 154 -11.48 11.09 -4.30
N ALA A 155 -11.01 12.31 -4.61
CA ALA A 155 -11.37 12.98 -5.86
C ALA A 155 -10.62 12.43 -7.09
N ALA A 156 -9.56 11.63 -6.90
CA ALA A 156 -8.70 11.16 -7.99
C ALA A 156 -9.21 9.85 -8.61
N PRO A 157 -9.73 9.86 -9.86
CA PRO A 157 -10.36 8.67 -10.46
C PRO A 157 -9.38 7.53 -10.78
N TYR A 158 -8.07 7.81 -10.75
CA TYR A 158 -7.02 6.82 -10.95
C TYR A 158 -6.56 6.14 -9.66
N VAL A 159 -6.94 6.67 -8.48
CA VAL A 159 -6.68 6.03 -7.19
C VAL A 159 -7.84 5.09 -6.90
N PHE A 160 -7.58 3.80 -6.94
CA PHE A 160 -8.58 2.78 -6.66
C PHE A 160 -8.78 2.62 -5.15
N ARG A 161 -7.67 2.52 -4.40
CA ARG A 161 -7.63 2.31 -2.94
C ARG A 161 -6.39 2.96 -2.34
N TYR A 162 -6.49 3.37 -1.09
CA TYR A 162 -5.35 3.84 -0.30
C TYR A 162 -5.39 3.27 1.12
N SER A 163 -4.24 3.25 1.81
CA SER A 163 -4.16 2.89 3.23
C SER A 163 -3.06 3.62 3.96
N TRP A 164 -3.47 4.28 5.04
CA TRP A 164 -2.56 4.99 5.92
C TRP A 164 -1.58 4.04 6.62
N PHE A 165 -0.33 4.46 6.73
CA PHE A 165 0.69 3.77 7.52
C PHE A 165 1.00 4.58 8.80
N THR A 166 0.79 4.08 10.02
CA THR A 166 0.48 2.70 10.40
C THR A 166 -0.72 2.59 11.33
N SER A 167 -1.40 1.44 11.28
CA SER A 167 -2.48 1.09 12.20
C SER A 167 -2.08 1.24 13.67
N ARG A 168 -0.96 0.67 14.08
CA ARG A 168 -0.44 0.72 15.45
C ARG A 168 1.07 0.80 15.42
N TYR A 169 1.60 1.80 16.11
CA TYR A 169 3.02 1.91 16.40
C TYR A 169 3.28 1.36 17.80
N LEU A 170 4.43 0.71 17.97
CA LEU A 170 4.90 0.14 19.23
C LEU A 170 6.29 0.74 19.52
N HIS A 171 6.55 1.18 20.75
CA HIS A 171 7.74 1.95 21.13
C HIS A 171 9.07 1.21 20.89
N HIS A 172 9.08 -0.11 20.77
CA HIS A 172 10.30 -0.83 20.34
C HIS A 172 10.73 -0.53 18.88
N ASN A 173 9.93 0.23 18.14
CA ASN A 173 10.26 0.76 16.81
C ASN A 173 10.83 2.19 16.84
N GLU A 174 11.17 2.73 18.03
CA GLU A 174 11.80 4.05 18.18
C GLU A 174 13.01 4.25 17.26
N GLY A 175 13.12 5.44 16.68
CA GLY A 175 14.18 5.79 15.74
C GLY A 175 13.98 5.29 14.30
N THR A 176 12.82 4.69 14.00
CA THR A 176 12.43 4.42 12.61
C THR A 176 12.01 5.69 11.88
N TRP A 177 11.99 5.61 10.54
CA TRP A 177 11.70 6.74 9.66
C TRP A 177 10.20 7.10 9.60
N VAL A 178 9.31 6.30 10.21
CA VAL A 178 7.93 6.67 10.54
C VAL A 178 7.75 6.57 12.05
N ASP A 179 7.42 7.69 12.69
CA ASP A 179 7.27 7.80 14.14
C ASP A 179 5.88 7.35 14.64
N GLY A 180 5.75 7.15 15.95
CA GLY A 180 4.48 6.89 16.63
C GLY A 180 3.42 7.98 16.43
N SER A 181 3.82 9.19 16.05
CA SER A 181 2.91 10.26 15.62
C SER A 181 1.96 9.85 14.50
N ALA A 182 2.36 8.90 13.63
CA ALA A 182 1.55 8.37 12.53
C ALA A 182 0.55 7.30 12.96
N SER A 183 0.52 6.89 14.23
CA SER A 183 -0.27 5.75 14.66
C SER A 183 -1.77 6.05 14.73
N LEU A 184 -2.60 5.19 14.10
CA LEU A 184 -4.06 5.29 14.17
C LEU A 184 -4.63 4.74 15.49
N MET A 185 -3.89 3.91 16.23
CA MET A 185 -4.32 3.31 17.48
C MET A 185 -3.39 3.68 18.62
N LYS A 186 -3.92 3.82 19.83
CA LYS A 186 -3.09 4.01 21.04
C LYS A 186 -2.32 2.72 21.34
N GLU A 187 -1.02 2.81 21.56
CA GLU A 187 -0.07 1.67 21.62
C GLU A 187 -0.58 0.40 22.33
N HIS A 188 -1.09 0.52 23.56
CA HIS A 188 -1.55 -0.61 24.38
C HIS A 188 -3.07 -0.67 24.57
N SER A 189 -3.83 -0.06 23.66
CA SER A 189 -5.29 -0.01 23.74
C SER A 189 -5.96 -0.31 22.41
N ALA A 190 -7.19 -0.84 22.47
CA ALA A 190 -8.06 -0.99 21.31
C ALA A 190 -8.64 0.35 20.81
N GLU A 191 -8.41 1.44 21.54
CA GLU A 191 -8.89 2.77 21.20
C GLU A 191 -8.09 3.41 20.04
N LEU A 192 -8.80 4.19 19.23
CA LEU A 192 -8.21 5.03 18.21
C LEU A 192 -7.43 6.20 18.84
N SER A 193 -6.37 6.62 18.16
CA SER A 193 -5.73 7.91 18.42
C SER A 193 -6.57 9.05 17.84
N ALA A 194 -6.19 10.31 18.09
CA ALA A 194 -6.84 11.45 17.43
C ALA A 194 -6.75 11.36 15.89
N LEU A 195 -5.60 10.87 15.39
CA LEU A 195 -5.37 10.62 13.96
C LEU A 195 -6.27 9.47 13.46
N GLY A 196 -6.37 8.39 14.25
CA GLY A 196 -7.26 7.26 13.98
C GLY A 196 -8.73 7.65 13.86
N HIS A 197 -9.21 8.48 14.79
CA HIS A 197 -10.57 9.00 14.74
C HIS A 197 -10.83 9.82 13.48
N TYR A 198 -9.88 10.67 13.06
CA TYR A 198 -10.05 11.42 11.82
C TYR A 198 -10.07 10.49 10.60
N TYR A 199 -9.11 9.58 10.46
CA TYR A 199 -9.03 8.65 9.33
C TYR A 199 -10.28 7.77 9.21
N ASN A 200 -10.76 7.22 10.34
CA ASN A 200 -11.91 6.33 10.38
C ASN A 200 -13.25 7.04 10.09
N ASN A 201 -13.36 8.33 10.39
CA ASN A 201 -14.60 9.10 10.18
C ASN A 201 -14.60 9.91 8.87
N PHE A 202 -13.44 10.01 8.20
CA PHE A 202 -13.36 10.55 6.85
C PHE A 202 -13.88 9.54 5.82
N MET A 203 -13.58 8.26 6.08
CA MET A 203 -14.25 7.09 5.50
C MET A 203 -15.60 6.82 6.17
#